data_AF-A0A942H4Q9-F1
#
_entry.id   AF-A0A942H4Q9-F1
#
_cell.length_a   1.000
_cell.length_b   1.000
_cell.length_c   1.000
_cell.angle_alpha   90.00
_cell.angle_beta   90.00
_cell.angle_gamma   90.00
#
_symmetry.space_group_name_H-M   'P 1'
#
loop_
_entity.id
_entity.type
_entity.pdbx_description
1 polymer ?
#
loop_
_entity_poly.entity_id
_entity_poly.type
_entity_poly.pdbx_seq_one_letter_code
_entity_poly.pdbx_strand_id
1 'polypeptide(L)'
;MSATEAQLRNYPQGLEVKVTVGNVKTRADLQPGEPRVTSLTGITWQAHHREVESLLGLVIDFAGAPQKGKQFPIITGAFFTDELTANDWGEISGTTGRNTKVTGMRSSGKTKMGLGWVLILEEEIYLTKYARLLGVTLH
;
A
#
# COMPACT_ATOMS: atom_id res chain seq x y z
N MET A 1 -1.98 2.37 -35.06
CA MET A 1 -0.61 2.71 -34.65
C MET A 1 -0.40 2.16 -33.25
N SER A 2 0.65 1.38 -33.02
CA SER A 2 1.01 0.84 -31.71
C SER A 2 1.89 1.84 -30.96
N ALA A 3 1.54 2.16 -29.71
CA ALA A 3 2.38 2.99 -28.85
C ALA A 3 3.67 2.23 -28.48
N THR A 4 4.80 2.95 -28.40
CA THR A 4 6.08 2.39 -27.94
C THR A 4 6.07 2.13 -26.43
N GLU A 5 6.93 1.23 -25.94
CA GLU A 5 7.06 0.95 -24.51
C GLU A 5 7.35 2.24 -23.70
N ALA A 6 8.19 3.13 -24.24
CA ALA A 6 8.49 4.42 -23.62
C ALA A 6 7.27 5.35 -23.54
N GLN A 7 6.39 5.31 -24.55
CA GLN A 7 5.13 6.06 -24.53
C GLN A 7 4.11 5.45 -23.57
N LEU A 8 4.07 4.13 -23.42
CA LEU A 8 3.21 3.46 -22.44
C LEU A 8 3.69 3.70 -21.00
N ARG A 9 5.01 3.71 -20.76
CA ARG A 9 5.59 4.04 -19.45
C ARG A 9 5.34 5.49 -19.03
N ASN A 10 5.26 6.41 -19.98
CA ASN A 10 5.03 7.83 -19.76
C ASN A 10 3.64 8.27 -20.26
N TYR A 11 2.69 7.34 -20.31
CA TYR A 11 1.36 7.65 -20.82
C TYR A 11 0.69 8.61 -19.82
N PRO A 12 0.26 9.80 -20.25
CA PRO A 12 -0.17 10.87 -19.34
C PRO A 12 -1.53 10.60 -18.68
N GLN A 13 -2.18 9.48 -19.02
CA GLN A 13 -3.49 9.10 -18.51
C GLN A 13 -3.45 7.67 -17.97
N GLY A 14 -3.21 7.50 -16.68
CA GLY A 14 -3.19 6.20 -16.05
C GLY A 14 -3.39 6.31 -14.55
N LEU A 15 -3.90 5.24 -13.94
CA LEU A 15 -3.98 5.13 -12.49
C LEU A 15 -2.74 4.41 -12.00
N GLU A 16 -1.96 5.05 -11.13
CA GLU A 16 -0.90 4.34 -10.43
C GLU A 16 -1.54 3.41 -9.39
N VAL A 17 -1.13 2.14 -9.42
CA VAL A 17 -1.58 1.13 -8.45
C VAL A 17 -0.38 0.61 -7.68
N LYS A 18 -0.45 0.66 -6.35
CA LYS A 18 0.59 0.08 -5.48
C LYS A 18 -0.01 -0.91 -4.52
N VAL A 19 0.73 -1.98 -4.28
CA VAL A 19 0.32 -3.03 -3.35
C VAL A 19 1.30 -3.09 -2.19
N THR A 20 0.79 -3.28 -0.99
CA THR A 20 1.60 -3.54 0.19
C THR A 20 1.00 -4.69 1.00
N VAL A 21 1.87 -5.41 1.72
CA VAL A 21 1.48 -6.38 2.75
C VAL A 21 1.66 -5.80 4.16
N GLY A 22 1.90 -4.48 4.23
CA GLY A 22 2.19 -3.76 5.46
C GLY A 22 3.59 -4.02 6.03
N ASN A 23 3.95 -3.18 7.00
CA ASN A 23 5.20 -3.27 7.73
C ASN A 23 5.00 -4.11 8.99
N VAL A 24 5.99 -4.92 9.34
CA VAL A 24 6.02 -5.71 10.57
C VAL A 24 7.27 -5.36 11.38
N LYS A 25 7.28 -5.70 12.68
CA LYS A 25 8.50 -5.55 13.49
C LYS A 25 9.60 -6.46 12.94
N THR A 26 10.85 -6.01 13.04
CA THR A 26 12.02 -6.85 12.80
C THR A 26 11.95 -8.07 13.72
N ARG A 27 12.17 -9.28 13.19
CA ARG A 27 12.02 -10.57 13.90
C ARG A 27 10.58 -10.91 14.32
N ALA A 28 9.57 -10.42 13.60
CA ALA A 28 8.23 -10.98 13.73
C ALA A 28 8.28 -12.48 13.38
N ASP A 29 7.83 -13.32 14.31
CA ASP A 29 7.71 -14.78 14.11
C ASP A 29 6.41 -15.08 13.37
N LEU A 30 6.36 -14.68 12.10
CA LEU A 30 5.20 -14.89 11.22
C LEU A 30 5.48 -16.07 10.30
N GLN A 31 4.58 -17.04 10.31
CA GLN A 31 4.69 -18.21 9.43
C GLN A 31 4.14 -17.89 8.02
N PRO A 32 4.63 -18.57 6.96
CA PRO A 32 4.06 -18.42 5.63
C PRO A 32 2.57 -18.76 5.62
N GLY A 33 1.75 -17.83 5.12
CA GLY A 33 0.29 -18.01 5.06
C GLY A 33 -0.48 -17.53 6.29
N GLU A 34 0.18 -16.95 7.28
CA GLU A 34 -0.47 -16.39 8.46
C GLU A 34 -0.95 -14.95 8.22
N PRO A 35 -2.17 -14.58 8.67
CA PRO A 35 -2.63 -13.19 8.69
C PRO A 35 -1.67 -12.28 9.47
N ARG A 36 -1.38 -11.12 8.92
CA ARG A 36 -0.41 -10.16 9.46
C ARG A 36 -1.05 -9.02 10.22
N VAL A 37 -2.36 -8.79 10.07
CA VAL A 37 -3.09 -7.64 10.61
C VAL A 37 -2.77 -7.35 12.10
N THR A 38 -2.66 -8.37 12.94
CA THR A 38 -2.32 -8.24 14.36
C THR A 38 -0.89 -7.70 14.56
N SER A 39 0.05 -8.14 13.72
CA SER A 39 1.48 -7.82 13.77
C SER A 39 1.86 -6.54 13.02
N LEU A 40 0.94 -5.95 12.23
CA LEU A 40 1.25 -4.74 11.47
C LEU A 40 1.65 -3.56 12.37
N THR A 41 2.74 -2.91 12.01
CA THR A 41 3.24 -1.66 12.63
C THR A 41 3.01 -0.44 11.76
N GLY A 42 2.68 -0.64 10.49
CA GLY A 42 2.38 0.45 9.56
C GLY A 42 1.91 -0.07 8.21
N ILE A 43 1.27 0.82 7.45
CA ILE A 43 0.98 0.62 6.04
C ILE A 43 1.80 1.67 5.29
N THR A 44 2.55 1.24 4.28
CA THR A 44 3.35 2.14 3.45
C THR A 44 3.26 1.66 2.01
N TRP A 45 2.87 2.57 1.11
CA TRP A 45 3.06 2.39 -0.33
C TRP A 45 4.36 3.06 -0.75
N GLN A 46 5.03 2.45 -1.73
CA GLN A 46 6.30 2.93 -2.28
C GLN A 46 6.13 3.29 -3.74
N ALA A 47 6.76 4.38 -4.17
CA ALA A 47 6.79 4.83 -5.54
C ALA A 47 8.24 4.98 -6.04
N HIS A 48 8.42 5.06 -7.36
CA HIS A 48 9.73 5.30 -7.96
C HIS A 48 10.03 6.79 -8.14
N HIS A 49 8.98 7.61 -8.18
CA HIS A 49 9.03 9.06 -8.36
C HIS A 49 8.18 9.75 -7.28
N ARG A 50 8.38 11.05 -7.06
CA ARG A 50 7.68 11.83 -6.02
C ARG A 50 6.48 12.61 -6.58
N GLU A 51 6.30 12.58 -7.88
CA GLU A 51 5.29 13.30 -8.65
C GLU A 51 3.97 12.53 -8.77
N VAL A 52 3.83 11.42 -8.02
CA VAL A 52 2.59 10.63 -7.99
C VAL A 52 1.53 11.39 -7.20
N GLU A 53 0.52 11.90 -7.91
CA GLU A 53 -0.60 12.68 -7.37
C GLU A 53 -1.84 11.81 -7.13
N SER A 54 -2.13 10.88 -8.06
CA SER A 54 -3.25 9.95 -7.98
C SER A 54 -2.79 8.50 -7.78
N LEU A 55 -3.30 7.86 -6.74
CA LEU A 55 -2.87 6.52 -6.34
C LEU A 55 -4.02 5.66 -5.84
N LEU A 56 -4.15 4.46 -6.41
CA LEU A 56 -4.90 3.35 -5.82
C LEU A 56 -3.94 2.45 -5.03
N GLY A 57 -4.01 2.52 -3.71
CA GLY A 57 -3.25 1.71 -2.78
C GLY A 57 -4.02 0.47 -2.34
N LEU A 58 -3.48 -0.71 -2.59
CA LEU A 58 -4.02 -1.99 -2.12
C LEU A 58 -3.23 -2.50 -0.92
N VAL A 59 -3.94 -3.13 0.02
CA VAL A 59 -3.36 -3.90 1.13
C VAL A 59 -3.80 -5.34 0.99
N ILE A 60 -2.83 -6.26 1.03
CA ILE A 60 -3.07 -7.70 0.94
C ILE A 60 -2.71 -8.34 2.28
N ASP A 61 -3.55 -9.26 2.73
CA ASP A 61 -3.25 -10.13 3.87
C ASP A 61 -3.73 -11.56 3.60
N PHE A 62 -3.20 -12.55 4.33
CA PHE A 62 -3.62 -13.95 4.27
C PHE A 62 -4.93 -14.19 5.03
N ALA A 63 -5.98 -13.46 4.64
CA ALA A 63 -7.28 -13.48 5.30
C ALA A 63 -8.34 -14.30 4.55
N GLY A 64 -8.00 -14.87 3.39
CA GLY A 64 -8.95 -15.61 2.56
C GLY A 64 -9.45 -16.89 3.22
N ALA A 65 -10.48 -17.49 2.65
CA ALA A 65 -10.95 -18.81 3.08
C ALA A 65 -9.83 -19.86 2.96
N PRO A 66 -9.63 -20.73 3.96
CA PRO A 66 -8.65 -21.80 3.88
C PRO A 66 -8.95 -22.74 2.69
N GLN A 67 -7.95 -23.05 1.87
CA GLN A 67 -8.06 -24.12 0.89
C GLN A 67 -6.87 -25.07 1.05
N LYS A 68 -7.14 -26.38 1.10
CA LYS A 68 -6.11 -27.42 1.30
C LYS A 68 -5.24 -27.17 2.54
N GLY A 69 -5.85 -26.67 3.62
CA GLY A 69 -5.15 -26.39 4.89
C GLY A 69 -4.26 -25.15 4.89
N LYS A 70 -4.37 -24.27 3.88
CA LYS A 70 -3.60 -23.02 3.80
C LYS A 70 -4.53 -21.83 3.60
N GLN A 71 -4.21 -20.70 4.24
CA GLN A 71 -4.92 -19.46 4.01
C GLN A 71 -4.38 -18.76 2.76
N PHE A 72 -5.28 -18.17 1.97
CA PHE A 72 -4.91 -17.50 0.71
C PHE A 72 -4.86 -15.98 0.91
N PRO A 73 -3.94 -15.29 0.23
CA PRO A 73 -3.89 -13.85 0.26
C PRO A 73 -5.10 -13.27 -0.47
N ILE A 74 -5.74 -12.28 0.14
CA ILE A 74 -6.82 -11.50 -0.45
C ILE A 74 -6.54 -10.01 -0.27
N ILE A 75 -7.18 -9.19 -1.10
CA ILE A 75 -7.21 -7.74 -0.87
C ILE A 75 -8.08 -7.51 0.37
N THR A 76 -7.48 -6.94 1.41
CA THR A 76 -8.17 -6.62 2.67
C THR A 76 -8.43 -5.13 2.82
N GLY A 77 -7.83 -4.31 1.96
CA GLY A 77 -8.11 -2.88 1.86
C GLY A 77 -7.74 -2.30 0.49
N ALA A 78 -8.52 -1.35 0.01
CA ALA A 78 -8.24 -0.52 -1.14
C ALA A 78 -8.53 0.95 -0.79
N PHE A 79 -7.57 1.80 -1.11
CA PHE A 79 -7.53 3.21 -0.73
C PHE A 79 -7.20 4.05 -1.95
N PHE A 80 -7.89 5.17 -2.15
CA PHE A 80 -7.68 6.05 -3.30
C PHE A 80 -7.59 7.50 -2.87
N THR A 81 -6.65 8.24 -3.45
CA THR A 81 -6.66 9.71 -3.41
C THR A 81 -5.98 10.24 -4.66
N ASP A 82 -6.41 11.41 -5.10
CA ASP A 82 -5.83 12.25 -6.15
C ASP A 82 -5.22 13.54 -5.59
N GLU A 83 -5.05 13.62 -4.27
CA GLU A 83 -4.55 14.81 -3.56
C GLU A 83 -3.10 14.66 -3.08
N LEU A 84 -2.36 13.65 -3.56
CA LEU A 84 -0.96 13.49 -3.16
C LEU A 84 -0.09 14.59 -3.78
N THR A 85 0.95 14.98 -3.05
CA THR A 85 1.93 15.98 -3.47
C THR A 85 3.34 15.45 -3.27
N ALA A 86 4.35 16.08 -3.88
CA ALA A 86 5.75 15.70 -3.68
C ALA A 86 6.22 15.71 -2.22
N ASN A 87 5.51 16.43 -1.32
CA ASN A 87 5.79 16.48 0.12
C ASN A 87 5.25 15.28 0.90
N ASP A 88 4.31 14.53 0.31
CA ASP A 88 3.76 13.29 0.87
C ASP A 88 4.69 12.09 0.66
N TRP A 89 5.73 12.28 -0.14
CA TRP A 89 6.75 11.29 -0.44
C TRP A 89 8.07 11.62 0.29
N GLY A 90 8.74 10.57 0.75
CA GLY A 90 10.08 10.66 1.32
C GLY A 90 11.13 11.05 0.27
N GLU A 91 12.35 11.26 0.75
CA GLU A 91 13.48 11.37 -0.17
C GLU A 91 13.70 10.06 -0.91
N ILE A 92 14.20 10.18 -2.14
CA ILE A 92 14.46 9.03 -2.98
C ILE A 92 15.71 8.32 -2.45
N SER A 93 15.56 7.03 -2.18
CA SER A 93 16.60 6.14 -1.68
C SER A 93 16.95 5.05 -2.70
N GLY A 94 18.04 4.32 -2.47
CA GLY A 94 18.48 3.26 -3.39
C GLY A 94 19.22 3.79 -4.63
N THR A 95 19.77 5.01 -4.57
CA THR A 95 20.55 5.62 -5.66
C THR A 95 21.98 5.06 -5.79
N THR A 96 22.40 4.20 -4.85
CA THR A 96 23.72 3.56 -4.82
C THR A 96 23.59 2.05 -4.58
N GLY A 97 24.23 1.22 -5.42
CA GLY A 97 24.27 -0.25 -5.26
C GLY A 97 23.26 -1.03 -6.12
N ARG A 98 22.83 -2.21 -5.63
CA ARG A 98 21.91 -3.15 -6.32
C ARG A 98 20.42 -2.81 -6.18
N ASN A 99 20.07 -1.76 -5.45
CA ASN A 99 18.70 -1.42 -5.10
C ASN A 99 18.04 -0.56 -6.19
N THR A 100 16.73 -0.70 -6.34
CA THR A 100 15.93 0.16 -7.22
C THR A 100 15.63 1.50 -6.54
N LYS A 101 15.59 2.57 -7.34
CA LYS A 101 15.20 3.92 -6.92
C LYS A 101 13.80 3.88 -6.33
N VAL A 102 13.65 4.13 -5.02
CA VAL A 102 12.34 4.10 -4.33
C VAL A 102 12.20 5.24 -3.34
N THR A 103 10.97 5.74 -3.22
CA THR A 103 10.52 6.64 -2.16
C THR A 103 9.38 6.00 -1.39
N GLY A 104 9.39 6.16 -0.06
CA GLY A 104 8.32 5.72 0.82
C GLY A 104 7.36 6.85 1.16
N MET A 105 6.07 6.56 1.21
CA MET A 105 5.06 7.53 1.61
C MET A 105 5.22 7.95 3.09
N ARG A 106 5.13 9.26 3.34
CA ARG A 106 5.15 9.87 4.68
C ARG A 106 3.79 9.79 5.36
N SER A 107 3.73 10.16 6.63
CA SER A 107 2.48 10.16 7.41
C SER A 107 1.37 10.99 6.75
N SER A 108 1.68 12.16 6.19
CA SER A 108 0.70 13.01 5.50
C SER A 108 0.04 12.30 4.32
N GLY A 109 0.82 11.63 3.47
CA GLY A 109 0.29 10.84 2.37
C GLY A 109 -0.54 9.66 2.85
N LYS A 110 -0.10 8.97 3.91
CA LYS A 110 -0.85 7.85 4.50
C LYS A 110 -2.22 8.29 5.02
N THR A 111 -2.30 9.47 5.63
CA THR A 111 -3.57 10.05 6.08
C THR A 111 -4.48 10.35 4.90
N LYS A 112 -3.98 10.95 3.81
CA LYS A 112 -4.77 11.17 2.59
C LYS A 112 -5.30 9.86 1.99
N MET A 113 -4.44 8.85 1.86
CA MET A 113 -4.88 7.51 1.45
C MET A 113 -5.95 6.96 2.41
N GLY A 114 -5.74 7.12 3.71
CA GLY A 114 -6.67 6.70 4.75
C GLY A 114 -7.99 7.46 4.78
N LEU A 115 -8.14 8.61 4.12
CA LEU A 115 -9.43 9.29 4.01
C LEU A 115 -10.25 8.78 2.83
N GLY A 116 -9.60 8.23 1.79
CA GLY A 116 -10.28 7.71 0.61
C GLY A 116 -10.45 6.20 0.63
N TRP A 117 -11.33 5.70 1.50
CA TRP A 117 -11.63 4.27 1.58
C TRP A 117 -12.50 3.84 0.41
N VAL A 118 -12.02 2.86 -0.35
CA VAL A 118 -12.77 2.26 -1.48
C VAL A 118 -13.34 0.90 -1.07
N LEU A 119 -12.53 0.10 -0.38
CA LEU A 119 -12.91 -1.23 0.09
C LEU A 119 -12.12 -1.55 1.36
N ILE A 120 -12.76 -2.18 2.34
CA ILE A 120 -12.10 -2.87 3.44
C ILE A 120 -12.81 -4.19 3.67
N LEU A 121 -12.04 -5.23 4.01
CA LEU A 121 -12.61 -6.50 4.46
C LEU A 121 -13.49 -6.26 5.69
N GLU A 122 -14.73 -6.72 5.64
CA GLU A 122 -15.75 -6.50 6.68
C GLU A 122 -15.47 -7.33 7.95
N GLU A 123 -14.35 -7.04 8.59
CA GLU A 123 -13.88 -7.63 9.82
C GLU A 123 -13.31 -6.49 10.70
N GLU A 124 -13.82 -6.38 11.93
CA GLU A 124 -13.53 -5.29 12.87
C GLU A 124 -12.03 -5.07 13.08
N ILE A 125 -11.23 -6.14 13.05
CA ILE A 125 -9.79 -6.06 13.21
C ILE A 125 -9.11 -5.29 12.08
N TYR A 126 -9.53 -5.45 10.82
CA TYR A 126 -8.97 -4.72 9.69
C TYR A 126 -9.40 -3.27 9.72
N LEU A 127 -10.70 -3.04 9.94
CA LEU A 127 -11.31 -1.73 10.13
C LEU A 127 -10.53 -0.90 11.16
N THR A 128 -10.39 -1.42 12.38
CA THR A 128 -9.73 -0.74 13.50
C THR A 128 -8.23 -0.58 13.27
N LYS A 129 -7.57 -1.63 12.76
CA LYS A 129 -6.11 -1.61 12.54
C LYS A 129 -5.75 -0.61 11.46
N TYR A 130 -6.46 -0.59 10.34
CA TYR A 130 -6.15 0.29 9.21
C TYR A 130 -6.47 1.74 9.53
N ALA A 131 -7.60 2.01 10.20
CA ALA A 131 -7.92 3.36 10.68
C ALA A 131 -6.79 3.93 11.56
N ARG A 132 -6.32 3.14 12.54
CA ARG A 132 -5.21 3.53 13.41
C ARG A 132 -3.89 3.73 12.66
N LEU A 133 -3.53 2.82 11.75
CA LEU A 133 -2.24 2.88 11.05
C LEU A 133 -2.19 3.96 9.96
N LEU A 134 -3.34 4.38 9.44
CA LEU A 134 -3.47 5.47 8.47
C LEU A 134 -3.80 6.81 9.13
N GLY A 135 -4.09 6.83 10.43
CA GLY A 135 -4.34 8.05 11.20
C GLY A 135 -5.72 8.65 10.94
N VAL A 136 -6.73 7.82 10.73
CA VAL A 136 -8.12 8.25 10.55
C VAL A 136 -9.02 7.73 11.68
N THR A 137 -10.08 8.47 11.99
CA THR A 137 -11.05 8.11 13.03
C THR A 137 -12.29 7.53 12.36
N LEU A 138 -12.83 6.45 12.93
CA LEU A 138 -14.08 5.85 12.49
C LEU A 138 -15.24 6.53 13.23
N HIS A 139 -16.28 6.93 12.49
CA HIS A 139 -17.50 7.53 13.03
C HIS A 139 -18.63 6.51 13.12
#